data_AF-A0A920TZC0-F1
#
_entry.id   AF-A0A920TZC0-F1
#
_cell.length_a   1.000
_cell.length_b   1.000
_cell.length_c   1.000
_cell.angle_alpha   90.00
_cell.angle_beta   90.00
_cell.angle_gamma   90.00
#
_symmetry.space_group_name_H-M   'P 1'
#
loop_
_entity.id
_entity.type
_entity.pdbx_description
1 polymer ?
#
loop_
_entity_poly.entity_id
_entity_poly.type
_entity_poly.pdbx_seq_one_letter_code
_entity_poly.pdbx_strand_id
1 'polypeptide(L)'
;MDPISQGTVGAAFAQSTASKNNIIRIGFIGFLAALAPDLDVLIRSSDDPILFLEYHRQFSHSLFFIPFGSLIVALLLFPFFKGSMCLKTVYVASFLGYATHGLLDACTSYGTQLFWPFSDERVTWNNISIVDPLFTLPIVILLILAITTRRRMFSFIAIGWIVFYLSLGFVQYERTHTAAMQLADSRGHDAERLTLKPSFGNLILWKSIYQHDDVYFVDAIRTVYSSTWCSGESIRKFDYEYHLPSLDKNSQQARDIERFRWFSQDYLGYNEEDRLVTDIRYSMLPNQITPMWGIVIDKNQNVDKHASWWTGRSLDQNQLDLFKGMLSGKKCQDL
;
A
#
# COMPACT_ATOMS: atom_id res chain seq x y z
N MET A 1 -2.94 -2.50 2.86
CA MET A 1 -4.33 -1.99 2.96
C MET A 1 -4.65 -1.81 4.43
N ASP A 2 -5.61 -0.97 4.82
CA ASP A 2 -5.98 -0.87 6.23
C ASP A 2 -6.58 -2.19 6.78
N PRO A 3 -6.44 -2.47 8.09
CA PRO A 3 -6.91 -3.72 8.68
C PRO A 3 -8.42 -3.96 8.54
N ILE A 4 -9.25 -2.91 8.52
CA ILE A 4 -10.71 -3.09 8.41
C ILE A 4 -11.04 -3.62 7.01
N SER A 5 -10.44 -3.04 5.98
CA SER A 5 -10.54 -3.55 4.62
C SER A 5 -10.06 -4.99 4.49
N GLN A 6 -8.87 -5.31 5.04
CA GLN A 6 -8.33 -6.67 4.96
C GLN A 6 -9.26 -7.70 5.62
N GLY A 7 -9.67 -7.44 6.86
CA GLY A 7 -10.55 -8.34 7.60
C GLY A 7 -11.92 -8.50 6.93
N THR A 8 -12.50 -7.42 6.40
CA THR A 8 -13.83 -7.48 5.77
C THR A 8 -13.80 -8.22 4.42
N VAL A 9 -12.77 -8.00 3.60
CA VAL A 9 -12.57 -8.79 2.37
C VAL A 9 -12.41 -10.28 2.71
N GLY A 10 -11.55 -10.61 3.68
CA GLY A 10 -11.37 -11.99 4.13
C GLY A 10 -12.65 -12.65 4.65
N ALA A 11 -13.43 -11.91 5.43
CA ALA A 11 -14.73 -12.37 5.92
C ALA A 11 -15.71 -12.64 4.77
N ALA A 12 -15.75 -11.78 3.74
CA ALA A 12 -16.65 -11.92 2.60
C ALA A 12 -16.33 -13.19 1.80
N PHE A 13 -15.05 -13.44 1.53
CA PHE A 13 -14.60 -14.65 0.85
C PHE A 13 -14.88 -15.90 1.68
N ALA A 14 -14.58 -15.90 2.98
CA ALA A 14 -14.87 -17.04 3.83
C ALA A 14 -16.39 -17.34 3.88
N GLN A 15 -17.24 -16.32 4.09
CA GLN A 15 -18.70 -16.48 4.16
C GLN A 15 -19.33 -17.04 2.87
N SER A 16 -18.69 -16.89 1.71
CA SER A 16 -19.18 -17.46 0.45
C SER A 16 -19.33 -19.00 0.49
N THR A 17 -18.53 -19.66 1.34
CA THR A 17 -18.56 -21.11 1.56
C THR A 17 -19.42 -21.53 2.75
N ALA A 18 -19.98 -20.56 3.49
CA ALA A 18 -20.73 -20.84 4.70
C ALA A 18 -22.14 -21.40 4.43
N SER A 19 -22.61 -22.19 5.39
CA SER A 19 -24.02 -22.53 5.54
C SER A 19 -24.74 -21.47 6.37
N LYS A 20 -26.08 -21.47 6.34
CA LYS A 20 -26.91 -20.51 7.11
C LYS A 20 -26.61 -20.52 8.61
N ASN A 21 -26.18 -21.67 9.16
CA ASN A 21 -26.01 -21.87 10.60
C ASN A 21 -24.61 -21.48 11.11
N ASN A 22 -23.62 -21.31 10.23
CA ASN A 22 -22.23 -21.04 10.62
C ASN A 22 -21.64 -19.79 9.95
N ILE A 23 -22.44 -19.01 9.23
CA ILE A 23 -22.00 -17.80 8.52
C ILE A 23 -21.24 -16.79 9.40
N ILE A 24 -21.67 -16.61 10.66
CA ILE A 24 -21.01 -15.71 11.61
C ILE A 24 -19.63 -16.25 11.98
N ARG A 25 -19.54 -17.54 12.34
CA ARG A 25 -18.29 -18.19 12.75
C ARG A 25 -17.28 -18.23 11.60
N ILE A 26 -17.74 -18.60 10.41
CA ILE A 26 -16.90 -18.63 9.20
C ILE A 26 -16.42 -17.23 8.83
N GLY A 27 -17.30 -16.23 8.87
CA GLY A 27 -16.91 -14.84 8.63
C GLY A 27 -15.87 -14.34 9.62
N PHE A 28 -16.02 -14.66 10.90
CA PHE A 28 -15.06 -14.30 11.94
C PHE A 28 -13.70 -14.98 11.75
N ILE A 29 -13.68 -16.28 11.42
CA ILE A 29 -12.43 -17.01 11.11
C ILE A 29 -11.74 -16.38 9.90
N GLY A 30 -12.50 -16.10 8.82
CA GLY A 30 -11.97 -15.45 7.63
C GLY A 30 -11.42 -14.04 7.91
N PHE A 31 -12.12 -13.27 8.74
CA PHE A 31 -11.69 -11.94 9.19
C PHE A 31 -10.33 -12.01 9.89
N LEU A 32 -10.20 -12.87 10.91
CA LEU A 32 -8.94 -13.01 11.66
C LEU A 32 -7.81 -13.54 10.78
N ALA A 33 -8.10 -14.52 9.92
CA ALA A 33 -7.10 -15.08 9.02
C ALA A 33 -6.58 -14.06 8.01
N ALA A 34 -7.44 -13.15 7.54
CA ALA A 34 -7.04 -12.04 6.69
C ALA A 34 -6.29 -10.93 7.43
N LEU A 35 -6.22 -10.93 8.76
CA LEU A 35 -5.36 -10.01 9.51
C LEU A 35 -4.00 -10.60 9.87
N ALA A 36 -3.89 -11.93 9.83
CA ALA A 36 -2.71 -12.64 10.31
C ALA A 36 -1.40 -12.31 9.57
N PRO A 37 -1.38 -12.07 8.24
CA PRO A 37 -0.13 -11.74 7.54
C PRO A 37 0.60 -10.51 8.10
N ASP A 38 -0.14 -9.46 8.46
CA ASP A 38 0.41 -8.21 9.02
C ASP A 38 1.00 -8.35 10.43
N LEU A 39 0.92 -9.54 11.06
CA LEU A 39 1.66 -9.81 12.30
C LEU A 39 3.18 -9.81 12.08
N ASP A 40 3.64 -9.83 10.81
CA ASP A 40 5.03 -9.61 10.43
C ASP A 40 5.60 -8.24 10.88
N VAL A 41 4.75 -7.26 11.19
CA VAL A 41 5.16 -5.97 11.78
C VAL A 41 5.86 -6.13 13.14
N LEU A 42 5.65 -7.28 13.79
CA LEU A 42 6.33 -7.64 15.03
C LEU A 42 7.78 -8.11 14.80
N ILE A 43 8.15 -8.43 13.56
CA ILE A 43 9.53 -8.73 13.14
C ILE A 43 10.26 -7.39 13.00
N ARG A 44 10.85 -6.94 14.11
CA ARG A 44 11.57 -5.67 14.22
C ARG A 44 12.75 -5.79 15.18
N SER A 45 13.72 -4.91 15.04
CA SER A 45 14.88 -4.82 15.92
C SER A 45 15.00 -3.41 16.51
N SER A 46 15.46 -3.31 17.75
CA SER A 46 15.81 -2.03 18.37
C SER A 46 17.13 -1.47 17.83
N ASP A 47 18.03 -2.36 17.41
CA ASP A 47 19.36 -2.00 16.90
C ASP A 47 19.34 -1.73 15.40
N ASP A 48 18.48 -2.43 14.66
CA ASP A 48 18.26 -2.26 13.22
C ASP A 48 16.84 -1.70 12.96
N PRO A 49 16.69 -0.36 12.91
CA PRO A 49 15.41 0.30 12.85
C PRO A 49 14.69 0.16 11.51
N ILE A 50 15.35 -0.34 10.46
CA ILE A 50 14.72 -0.54 9.14
C ILE A 50 14.41 -2.00 8.82
N LEU A 51 14.77 -2.95 9.71
CA LEU A 51 14.49 -4.38 9.54
C LEU A 51 13.01 -4.67 9.22
N PHE A 52 12.11 -3.92 9.82
CA PHE A 52 10.68 -4.11 9.61
C PHE A 52 10.26 -3.84 8.14
N LEU A 53 10.98 -2.98 7.39
CA LEU A 53 10.67 -2.71 5.98
C LEU A 53 10.96 -3.91 5.08
N GLU A 54 11.93 -4.73 5.47
CA GLU A 54 12.34 -5.92 4.73
C GLU A 54 11.35 -7.06 4.91
N TYR A 55 10.93 -7.28 6.16
CA TYR A 55 10.03 -8.38 6.50
C TYR A 55 8.55 -8.04 6.33
N HIS A 56 8.16 -6.77 6.45
CA HIS A 56 6.77 -6.38 6.26
C HIS A 56 6.37 -6.55 4.78
N ARG A 57 5.35 -7.38 4.56
CA ARG A 57 4.88 -7.84 3.25
C ARG A 57 5.84 -8.72 2.47
N GLN A 58 6.62 -9.52 3.20
CA GLN A 58 7.53 -10.52 2.65
C GLN A 58 6.87 -11.90 2.61
N PHE A 59 7.42 -12.90 3.31
CA PHE A 59 7.00 -14.30 3.24
C PHE A 59 5.53 -14.51 3.66
N SER A 60 5.08 -13.79 4.69
CA SER A 60 3.70 -13.78 5.22
C SER A 60 2.64 -13.44 4.17
N HIS A 61 3.00 -12.65 3.17
CA HIS A 61 2.09 -12.16 2.13
C HIS A 61 2.26 -12.90 0.79
N SER A 62 3.22 -13.83 0.72
CA SER A 62 3.52 -14.57 -0.50
C SER A 62 2.46 -15.62 -0.83
N LEU A 63 2.25 -15.85 -2.13
CA LEU A 63 1.31 -16.88 -2.61
C LEU A 63 1.74 -18.29 -2.16
N PHE A 64 3.05 -18.52 -2.08
CA PHE A 64 3.62 -19.78 -1.64
C PHE A 64 3.30 -20.08 -0.17
N PHE A 65 3.30 -19.05 0.69
CA PHE A 65 3.09 -19.23 2.12
C PHE A 65 1.62 -19.38 2.51
N ILE A 66 0.66 -19.07 1.62
CA ILE A 66 -0.78 -19.14 1.91
C ILE A 66 -1.17 -20.46 2.60
N PRO A 67 -0.90 -21.66 2.08
CA PRO A 67 -1.34 -22.90 2.71
C PRO A 67 -0.78 -23.09 4.13
N PHE A 68 0.47 -22.67 4.36
CA PHE A 68 1.16 -22.79 5.64
C PHE A 68 0.63 -21.78 6.66
N GLY A 69 0.57 -20.50 6.28
CA GLY A 69 0.00 -19.44 7.12
C GLY A 69 -1.46 -19.72 7.48
N SER A 70 -2.25 -20.18 6.52
CA SER A 70 -3.64 -20.61 6.74
C SER A 70 -3.75 -21.75 7.75
N LEU A 71 -2.85 -22.75 7.67
CA LEU A 71 -2.83 -23.88 8.58
C LEU A 71 -2.46 -23.45 10.00
N ILE A 72 -1.46 -22.57 10.15
CA ILE A 72 -1.06 -22.01 11.46
C ILE A 72 -2.26 -21.31 12.10
N VAL A 73 -2.91 -20.40 11.37
CA VAL A 73 -4.10 -19.69 11.86
C VAL A 73 -5.21 -20.68 12.22
N ALA A 74 -5.48 -21.66 11.35
CA ALA A 74 -6.53 -22.64 11.59
C ALA A 74 -6.27 -23.48 12.85
N LEU A 75 -5.03 -23.90 13.09
CA LEU A 75 -4.64 -24.66 14.28
C LEU A 75 -4.76 -23.83 15.56
N LEU A 76 -4.42 -22.54 15.51
CA LEU A 76 -4.58 -21.62 16.63
C LEU A 76 -6.06 -21.34 16.95
N LEU A 77 -6.91 -21.23 15.92
CA LEU A 77 -8.34 -20.95 16.10
C LEU A 77 -9.16 -22.21 16.44
N PHE A 78 -8.75 -23.39 15.96
CA PHE A 78 -9.54 -24.62 16.07
C PHE A 78 -9.98 -24.99 17.50
N PRO A 79 -9.17 -24.83 18.57
CA PRO A 79 -9.59 -25.09 19.94
C PRO A 79 -10.87 -24.34 20.34
N PHE A 80 -11.09 -23.14 19.83
CA PHE A 80 -12.27 -22.32 20.10
C PHE A 80 -13.52 -22.75 19.32
N PHE A 81 -13.37 -23.58 18.28
CA PHE A 81 -14.45 -24.01 17.39
C PHE A 81 -14.70 -25.53 17.36
N LYS A 82 -13.90 -26.33 18.07
CA LYS A 82 -13.92 -27.80 18.07
C LYS A 82 -15.30 -28.42 18.34
N GLY A 83 -16.13 -27.77 19.16
CA GLY A 83 -17.50 -28.24 19.45
C GLY A 83 -18.55 -27.88 18.39
N SER A 84 -18.20 -27.08 17.40
CA SER A 84 -19.14 -26.54 16.41
C SER A 84 -18.81 -26.90 14.96
N MET A 85 -17.53 -27.11 14.64
CA MET A 85 -17.03 -27.29 13.27
C MET A 85 -15.78 -28.18 13.29
N CYS A 86 -15.57 -28.97 12.24
CA CYS A 86 -14.34 -29.76 12.10
C CYS A 86 -13.17 -28.86 11.63
N LEU A 87 -11.93 -29.33 11.86
CA LEU A 87 -10.71 -28.61 11.49
C LEU A 87 -10.68 -28.25 10.01
N LYS A 88 -11.17 -29.14 9.13
CA LYS A 88 -11.24 -28.88 7.68
C LYS A 88 -12.03 -27.60 7.38
N THR A 89 -13.15 -27.36 8.05
CA THR A 89 -13.97 -26.17 7.80
C THR A 89 -13.29 -24.90 8.34
N VAL A 90 -12.62 -24.99 9.49
CA VAL A 90 -11.82 -23.87 10.04
C VAL A 90 -10.66 -23.55 9.08
N TYR A 91 -9.95 -24.57 8.61
CA TYR A 91 -8.86 -24.41 7.64
C TYR A 91 -9.34 -23.79 6.33
N VAL A 92 -10.46 -24.23 5.75
CA VAL A 92 -10.99 -23.63 4.51
C VAL A 92 -11.37 -22.16 4.72
N ALA A 93 -12.01 -21.82 5.84
CA ALA A 93 -12.33 -20.44 6.16
C ALA A 93 -11.07 -19.58 6.36
N SER A 94 -10.07 -20.11 7.07
CA SER A 94 -8.77 -19.45 7.23
C SER A 94 -8.04 -19.29 5.91
N PHE A 95 -8.06 -20.31 5.04
CA PHE A 95 -7.43 -20.29 3.74
C PHE A 95 -8.00 -19.20 2.84
N LEU A 96 -9.34 -19.09 2.77
CA LEU A 96 -10.00 -18.07 1.97
C LEU A 96 -9.72 -16.65 2.48
N GLY A 97 -9.67 -16.46 3.80
CA GLY A 97 -9.32 -15.16 4.39
C GLY A 97 -7.84 -14.81 4.19
N TYR A 98 -6.93 -15.74 4.50
CA TYR A 98 -5.50 -15.51 4.38
C TYR A 98 -5.09 -15.22 2.93
N ALA A 99 -5.66 -15.97 1.97
CA ALA A 99 -5.34 -15.83 0.54
C ALA A 99 -5.68 -14.44 -0.03
N THR A 100 -6.65 -13.72 0.54
CA THR A 100 -7.03 -12.40 0.01
C THR A 100 -6.01 -11.32 0.34
N HIS A 101 -5.25 -11.49 1.42
CA HIS A 101 -4.49 -10.41 2.02
C HIS A 101 -3.35 -9.92 1.12
N GLY A 102 -2.45 -10.81 0.72
CA GLY A 102 -1.31 -10.46 -0.14
C GLY A 102 -1.76 -9.91 -1.50
N LEU A 103 -2.81 -10.49 -2.08
CA LEU A 103 -3.41 -10.03 -3.33
C LEU A 103 -3.98 -8.61 -3.21
N LEU A 104 -4.72 -8.32 -2.14
CA LEU A 104 -5.26 -6.97 -1.92
C LEU A 104 -4.15 -5.96 -1.63
N ASP A 105 -3.09 -6.38 -0.95
CA ASP A 105 -1.93 -5.51 -0.74
C ASP A 105 -1.17 -5.21 -2.02
N ALA A 106 -1.09 -6.15 -2.96
CA ALA A 106 -0.52 -5.91 -4.29
C ALA A 106 -1.35 -4.93 -5.14
N CYS A 107 -2.65 -4.78 -4.87
CA CYS A 107 -3.48 -3.70 -5.44
C CYS A 107 -3.03 -2.30 -4.99
N THR A 108 -2.34 -2.20 -3.84
CA THR A 108 -1.85 -0.92 -3.31
C THR A 108 -0.44 -0.59 -3.82
N SER A 109 0.01 0.64 -3.55
CA SER A 109 1.30 1.14 -4.03
C SER A 109 2.52 0.86 -3.15
N TYR A 110 2.38 0.06 -2.09
CA TYR A 110 3.46 -0.19 -1.11
C TYR A 110 4.43 -1.26 -1.54
N GLY A 111 3.94 -2.24 -2.29
CA GLY A 111 4.77 -3.32 -2.79
C GLY A 111 4.74 -4.52 -1.85
N THR A 112 4.42 -5.67 -2.44
CA THR A 112 4.28 -6.96 -1.75
C THR A 112 5.08 -8.01 -2.48
N GLN A 113 5.87 -8.82 -1.75
CA GLN A 113 6.63 -9.92 -2.36
C GLN A 113 5.73 -11.14 -2.60
N LEU A 114 4.83 -11.03 -3.58
CA LEU A 114 3.87 -12.10 -3.90
C LEU A 114 4.53 -13.43 -4.27
N PHE A 115 5.71 -13.37 -4.89
CA PHE A 115 6.40 -14.53 -5.46
C PHE A 115 7.54 -15.07 -4.59
N TRP A 116 7.71 -14.57 -3.36
CA TRP A 116 8.64 -15.17 -2.41
C TRP A 116 8.29 -16.67 -2.20
N PRO A 117 9.27 -17.59 -2.10
CA PRO A 117 10.72 -17.40 -2.03
C PRO A 117 11.44 -17.40 -3.40
N PHE A 118 10.70 -17.33 -4.51
CA PHE A 118 11.29 -17.42 -5.85
C PHE A 118 11.78 -16.08 -6.40
N SER A 119 11.23 -14.96 -5.90
CA SER A 119 11.62 -13.60 -6.27
C SER A 119 11.39 -12.63 -5.10
N ASP A 120 12.30 -11.66 -4.97
CA ASP A 120 12.20 -10.56 -4.01
C ASP A 120 11.53 -9.30 -4.61
N GLU A 121 10.94 -9.41 -5.81
CA GLU A 121 10.23 -8.32 -6.46
C GLU A 121 9.01 -7.87 -5.64
N ARG A 122 8.87 -6.56 -5.43
CA ARG A 122 7.70 -5.97 -4.76
C ARG A 122 6.64 -5.56 -5.78
N VAL A 123 5.60 -6.37 -5.92
CA VAL A 123 4.50 -6.14 -6.87
C VAL A 123 3.62 -4.98 -6.42
N THR A 124 3.36 -4.02 -7.32
CA THR A 124 2.47 -2.86 -7.12
C THR A 124 1.57 -2.64 -8.34
N TRP A 125 0.27 -2.92 -8.22
CA TRP A 125 -0.71 -2.62 -9.28
C TRP A 125 -1.27 -1.21 -9.19
N ASN A 126 -1.09 -0.53 -8.05
CA ASN A 126 -1.43 0.89 -7.87
C ASN A 126 -2.89 1.25 -8.20
N ASN A 127 -3.83 0.32 -8.12
CA ASN A 127 -5.21 0.54 -8.54
C ASN A 127 -6.16 0.86 -7.38
N ILE A 128 -5.68 0.89 -6.13
CA ILE A 128 -6.47 1.31 -4.97
C ILE A 128 -5.62 1.98 -3.88
N SER A 129 -6.24 2.90 -3.15
CA SER A 129 -5.63 3.55 -1.99
C SER A 129 -5.49 2.57 -0.81
N ILE A 130 -4.51 2.83 0.07
CA ILE A 130 -4.31 2.02 1.29
C ILE A 130 -5.54 2.08 2.21
N VAL A 131 -6.21 3.24 2.24
CA VAL A 131 -7.46 3.48 2.99
C VAL A 131 -8.48 4.01 1.99
N ASP A 132 -9.58 3.29 1.77
CA ASP A 132 -10.62 3.70 0.83
C ASP A 132 -12.03 3.39 1.36
N PRO A 133 -12.73 4.37 1.98
CA PRO A 133 -14.07 4.15 2.51
C PRO A 133 -15.10 3.74 1.46
N LEU A 134 -14.93 4.13 0.18
CA LEU A 134 -15.84 3.72 -0.89
C LEU A 134 -15.66 2.25 -1.23
N PHE A 135 -14.46 1.70 -1.04
CA PHE A 135 -14.23 0.26 -1.11
C PHE A 135 -14.80 -0.46 0.12
N THR A 136 -14.46 0.00 1.33
CA THR A 136 -14.66 -0.76 2.57
C THR A 136 -16.10 -0.71 3.09
N LEU A 137 -16.75 0.46 3.09
CA LEU A 137 -18.07 0.62 3.73
C LEU A 137 -19.16 -0.24 3.07
N PRO A 138 -19.26 -0.34 1.73
CA PRO A 138 -20.22 -1.25 1.10
C PRO A 138 -19.99 -2.72 1.49
N ILE A 139 -18.73 -3.16 1.61
CA ILE A 139 -18.39 -4.52 2.03
C ILE A 139 -18.87 -4.76 3.46
N VAL A 140 -18.58 -3.84 4.39
CA VAL A 140 -19.03 -3.91 5.79
C VAL A 140 -20.56 -4.04 5.86
N ILE A 141 -21.29 -3.19 5.12
CA ILE A 141 -22.76 -3.23 5.07
C ILE A 141 -23.24 -4.60 4.56
N LEU A 142 -22.66 -5.09 3.47
CA LEU A 142 -23.05 -6.37 2.87
C LEU A 142 -22.73 -7.57 3.78
N LEU A 143 -21.64 -7.51 4.55
CA LEU A 143 -21.32 -8.52 5.58
C LEU A 143 -22.34 -8.52 6.71
N ILE A 144 -22.73 -7.35 7.20
CA ILE A 144 -23.77 -7.21 8.23
C ILE A 144 -25.10 -7.77 7.70
N LEU A 145 -25.46 -7.47 6.44
CA LEU A 145 -26.64 -8.03 5.79
C LEU A 145 -26.54 -9.56 5.63
N ALA A 146 -25.37 -10.10 5.26
CA ALA A 146 -25.14 -11.53 5.17
C ALA A 146 -25.40 -12.23 6.51
N ILE A 147 -24.89 -11.64 7.60
CA ILE A 147 -25.01 -12.16 8.97
C ILE A 147 -26.46 -12.09 9.47
N THR A 148 -27.08 -10.91 9.36
CA THR A 148 -28.44 -10.66 9.89
C THR A 148 -29.50 -11.46 9.15
N THR A 149 -29.41 -11.54 7.82
CA THR A 149 -30.36 -12.30 7.00
C THR A 149 -30.02 -13.80 6.90
N ARG A 150 -28.81 -14.19 7.34
CA ARG A 150 -28.22 -15.53 7.15
C ARG A 150 -28.21 -15.98 5.68
N ARG A 151 -28.01 -15.04 4.75
CA ARG A 151 -27.94 -15.30 3.30
C ARG A 151 -26.56 -15.01 2.76
N ARG A 152 -25.86 -16.06 2.30
CA ARG A 152 -24.55 -15.96 1.62
C ARG A 152 -24.56 -15.12 0.34
N MET A 153 -25.74 -14.84 -0.24
CA MET A 153 -25.88 -14.01 -1.43
C MET A 153 -25.25 -12.62 -1.22
N PHE A 154 -25.39 -12.02 -0.03
CA PHE A 154 -24.77 -10.72 0.25
C PHE A 154 -23.23 -10.78 0.26
N SER A 155 -22.64 -11.90 0.67
CA SER A 155 -21.19 -12.13 0.55
C SER A 155 -20.75 -12.20 -0.91
N PHE A 156 -21.54 -12.82 -1.80
CA PHE A 156 -21.27 -12.79 -3.25
C PHE A 156 -21.41 -11.39 -3.86
N ILE A 157 -22.40 -10.60 -3.41
CA ILE A 157 -22.53 -9.20 -3.84
C ILE A 157 -21.32 -8.39 -3.36
N ALA A 158 -20.81 -8.64 -2.14
CA ALA A 158 -19.60 -8.00 -1.64
C ALA A 158 -18.36 -8.36 -2.48
N ILE A 159 -18.20 -9.63 -2.84
CA ILE A 159 -17.15 -10.07 -3.77
C ILE A 159 -17.30 -9.39 -5.14
N GLY A 160 -18.52 -9.28 -5.65
CA GLY A 160 -18.81 -8.55 -6.89
C GLY A 160 -18.41 -7.07 -6.80
N TRP A 161 -18.70 -6.41 -5.66
CA TRP A 161 -18.27 -5.04 -5.39
C TRP A 161 -16.74 -4.90 -5.35
N ILE A 162 -16.05 -5.82 -4.67
CA ILE A 162 -14.58 -5.85 -4.60
C ILE A 162 -13.98 -5.91 -6.01
N VAL A 163 -14.43 -6.87 -6.82
CA VAL A 163 -13.94 -7.03 -8.20
C VAL A 163 -14.26 -5.80 -9.04
N PHE A 164 -15.47 -5.28 -8.94
CA PHE A 164 -15.89 -4.07 -9.65
C PHE A 164 -15.02 -2.86 -9.29
N TYR A 165 -14.82 -2.59 -8.00
CA TYR A 165 -14.07 -1.42 -7.54
C TYR A 165 -12.59 -1.49 -7.92
N LEU A 166 -11.96 -2.66 -7.77
CA LEU A 166 -10.57 -2.87 -8.20
C LEU A 166 -10.42 -2.75 -9.73
N SER A 167 -11.41 -3.21 -10.50
CA SER A 167 -11.44 -3.05 -11.96
C SER A 167 -11.61 -1.58 -12.37
N LEU A 168 -12.48 -0.84 -11.68
CA LEU A 168 -12.62 0.60 -11.85
C LEU A 168 -11.30 1.32 -11.55
N GLY A 169 -10.55 0.85 -10.54
CA GLY A 169 -9.21 1.31 -10.23
C GLY A 169 -8.24 1.23 -11.40
N PHE A 170 -8.24 0.11 -12.14
CA PHE A 170 -7.42 -0.04 -13.35
C PHE A 170 -7.85 0.90 -14.47
N VAL A 171 -9.16 1.07 -14.68
CA VAL A 171 -9.66 2.03 -15.69
C VAL A 171 -9.23 3.45 -15.36
N GLN A 172 -9.28 3.84 -14.07
CA GLN A 172 -8.83 5.15 -13.63
C GLN A 172 -7.32 5.30 -13.74
N TYR A 173 -6.55 4.26 -13.41
CA TYR A 173 -5.10 4.22 -13.60
C TYR A 173 -4.71 4.54 -15.06
N GLU A 174 -5.31 3.86 -16.03
CA GLU A 174 -5.01 4.08 -17.47
C GLU A 174 -5.33 5.50 -17.95
N ARG A 175 -6.46 6.06 -17.47
CA ARG A 175 -6.86 7.44 -17.77
C ARG A 175 -5.88 8.44 -17.16
N THR A 176 -5.46 8.21 -15.93
CA THR A 176 -4.45 9.02 -15.25
C THR A 176 -3.08 8.88 -15.91
N HIS A 177 -2.72 7.69 -16.39
CA HIS A 177 -1.46 7.43 -17.10
C HIS A 177 -1.39 8.21 -18.39
N THR A 178 -2.46 8.17 -19.18
CA THR A 178 -2.56 8.97 -20.42
C THR A 178 -2.41 10.46 -20.12
N ALA A 179 -3.09 10.97 -19.09
CA ALA A 179 -2.98 12.36 -18.67
C ALA A 179 -1.58 12.74 -18.16
N ALA A 180 -0.92 11.85 -17.44
CA ALA A 180 0.44 12.07 -16.93
C ALA A 180 1.47 12.16 -18.06
N MET A 181 1.36 11.27 -19.06
CA MET A 181 2.21 11.32 -20.26
C MET A 181 1.99 12.62 -21.03
N GLN A 182 0.74 13.02 -21.26
CA GLN A 182 0.42 14.31 -21.91
C GLN A 182 0.99 15.52 -21.15
N LEU A 183 0.98 15.47 -19.82
CA LEU A 183 1.57 16.52 -18.99
C LEU A 183 3.10 16.55 -19.09
N ALA A 184 3.77 15.40 -19.18
CA ALA A 184 5.20 15.34 -19.40
C ALA A 184 5.56 15.87 -20.80
N ASP A 185 4.84 15.41 -21.83
CA ASP A 185 5.04 15.84 -23.22
C ASP A 185 4.82 17.34 -23.39
N SER A 186 3.80 17.93 -22.73
CA SER A 186 3.54 19.37 -22.82
C SER A 186 4.63 20.24 -22.16
N ARG A 187 5.41 19.64 -21.24
CA ARG A 187 6.62 20.25 -20.67
C ARG A 187 7.87 20.00 -21.51
N GLY A 188 7.76 19.21 -22.58
CA GLY A 188 8.89 18.77 -23.39
C GLY A 188 9.76 17.72 -22.70
N HIS A 189 9.22 17.03 -21.69
CA HIS A 189 9.94 16.01 -20.93
C HIS A 189 9.66 14.62 -21.52
N ASP A 190 10.69 13.77 -21.55
CA ASP A 190 10.53 12.33 -21.75
C ASP A 190 10.37 11.64 -20.39
N ALA A 191 9.23 10.99 -20.16
CA ALA A 191 8.91 10.33 -18.90
C ALA A 191 9.53 8.92 -18.85
N GLU A 192 10.86 8.87 -18.62
CA GLU A 192 11.66 7.62 -18.56
C GLU A 192 11.07 6.58 -17.61
N ARG A 193 10.46 7.07 -16.53
CA ARG A 193 9.80 6.25 -15.53
C ARG A 193 8.62 7.01 -14.95
N LEU A 194 7.44 6.42 -15.02
CA LEU A 194 6.21 6.98 -14.48
C LEU A 194 5.61 6.02 -13.44
N THR A 195 5.12 6.56 -12.33
CA THR A 195 4.30 5.82 -11.36
C THR A 195 3.17 6.71 -10.87
N LEU A 196 2.01 6.07 -10.75
CA LEU A 196 0.78 6.72 -10.30
C LEU A 196 0.28 6.08 -9.03
N LYS A 197 -0.33 6.87 -8.16
CA LYS A 197 -0.87 6.38 -6.89
C LYS A 197 -2.17 7.09 -6.58
N PRO A 198 -3.26 6.38 -6.31
CA PRO A 198 -4.49 7.03 -5.85
C PRO A 198 -4.23 7.69 -4.50
N SER A 199 -4.74 8.90 -4.33
CA SER A 199 -4.69 9.60 -3.05
C SER A 199 -5.57 8.91 -2.00
N PHE A 200 -5.51 9.36 -0.74
CA PHE A 200 -6.30 8.75 0.33
C PHE A 200 -7.80 8.81 0.05
N GLY A 201 -8.47 7.67 0.18
CA GLY A 201 -9.93 7.60 0.23
C GLY A 201 -10.69 7.61 -1.09
N ASN A 202 -10.01 7.57 -2.26
CA ASN A 202 -10.69 7.71 -3.55
C ASN A 202 -9.87 7.23 -4.77
N LEU A 203 -10.56 7.02 -5.90
CA LEU A 203 -9.99 6.75 -7.23
C LEU A 203 -10.07 7.95 -8.19
N ILE A 204 -10.29 9.15 -7.65
CA ILE A 204 -10.51 10.38 -8.44
C ILE A 204 -9.22 11.17 -8.58
N LEU A 205 -8.48 11.35 -7.49
CA LEU A 205 -7.30 12.19 -7.41
C LEU A 205 -6.07 11.30 -7.18
N TRP A 206 -5.08 11.47 -8.03
CA TRP A 206 -3.90 10.62 -8.12
C TRP A 206 -2.63 11.46 -7.98
N LYS A 207 -1.63 10.92 -7.27
CA LYS A 207 -0.25 11.41 -7.33
C LYS A 207 0.40 10.83 -8.57
N SER A 208 0.93 11.70 -9.41
CA SER A 208 1.79 11.36 -10.54
C SER A 208 3.23 11.63 -10.16
N ILE A 209 4.11 10.70 -10.48
CA ILE A 209 5.55 10.83 -10.29
C ILE A 209 6.21 10.36 -11.57
N TYR A 210 6.83 11.26 -12.31
CA TYR A 210 7.66 10.88 -13.43
C TYR A 210 9.10 11.36 -13.27
N GLN A 211 10.03 10.61 -13.85
CA GLN A 211 11.45 10.93 -13.92
C GLN A 211 11.79 11.51 -15.29
N HIS A 212 12.56 12.59 -15.30
CA HIS A 212 13.18 13.18 -16.48
C HIS A 212 14.50 13.84 -16.07
N ASP A 213 15.61 13.54 -16.74
CA ASP A 213 16.95 14.10 -16.49
C ASP A 213 17.38 14.09 -15.00
N ASP A 214 17.28 12.92 -14.35
CA ASP A 214 17.57 12.73 -12.91
C ASP A 214 16.74 13.61 -11.96
N VAL A 215 15.60 14.12 -12.41
CA VAL A 215 14.65 14.87 -11.59
C VAL A 215 13.31 14.14 -11.57
N TYR A 216 12.75 14.01 -10.37
CA TYR A 216 11.38 13.58 -10.18
C TYR A 216 10.44 14.78 -10.18
N PHE A 217 9.42 14.72 -11.02
CA PHE A 217 8.33 15.67 -11.07
C PHE A 217 7.10 15.04 -10.43
N VAL A 218 6.53 15.73 -9.45
CA VAL A 218 5.36 15.27 -8.70
C VAL A 218 4.22 16.23 -8.91
N ASP A 219 3.10 15.72 -9.43
CA ASP A 219 1.88 16.49 -9.66
C ASP A 219 0.67 15.69 -9.20
N ALA A 220 -0.44 16.38 -8.94
CA ALA A 220 -1.72 15.71 -8.75
C ALA A 220 -2.50 15.68 -10.07
N ILE A 221 -3.06 14.53 -10.43
CA ILE A 221 -3.94 14.37 -11.58
C ILE A 221 -5.31 13.96 -11.08
N ARG A 222 -6.32 14.72 -11.47
CA ARG A 222 -7.71 14.45 -11.15
C ARG A 222 -8.41 13.89 -12.38
N THR A 223 -8.99 12.71 -12.25
CA THR A 223 -9.60 11.98 -13.36
C THR A 223 -11.06 11.68 -13.04
N VAL A 224 -11.99 12.43 -13.66
CA VAL A 224 -13.44 12.19 -13.52
C VAL A 224 -14.09 12.09 -14.90
N TYR A 225 -14.73 13.17 -15.37
CA TYR A 225 -15.28 13.25 -16.73
C TYR A 225 -14.19 13.66 -17.72
N SER A 226 -13.46 14.72 -17.38
CA SER A 226 -12.18 15.09 -17.98
C SER A 226 -11.04 14.88 -16.96
N SER A 227 -9.81 14.82 -17.48
CA SER A 227 -8.61 14.88 -16.66
C SER A 227 -8.19 16.33 -16.47
N THR A 228 -7.88 16.71 -15.25
CA THR A 228 -7.23 17.99 -14.91
C THR A 228 -6.01 17.73 -14.06
N TRP A 229 -5.04 18.64 -14.07
CA TRP A 229 -3.80 18.49 -13.30
C TRP A 229 -3.62 19.66 -12.33
N CYS A 230 -3.02 19.40 -11.18
CA CYS A 230 -2.79 20.38 -10.13
C CYS A 230 -1.28 20.40 -9.88
N SER A 231 -0.67 21.56 -10.14
CA SER A 231 0.78 21.72 -10.09
C SER A 231 1.35 21.28 -8.75
N GLY A 232 2.45 20.54 -8.82
CA GLY A 232 3.19 20.15 -7.65
C GLY A 232 4.64 20.59 -7.68
N GLU A 233 5.50 19.72 -7.17
CA GLU A 233 6.88 20.00 -6.80
C GLU A 233 7.83 19.09 -7.60
N SER A 234 9.11 19.41 -7.57
CA SER A 234 10.15 18.55 -8.16
C SER A 234 11.31 18.38 -7.19
N ILE A 235 12.00 17.26 -7.31
CA ILE A 235 13.17 16.93 -6.49
C ILE A 235 14.18 16.15 -7.33
N ARG A 236 15.46 16.46 -7.16
CA ARG A 236 16.53 15.67 -7.78
C ARG A 236 16.50 14.24 -7.22
N LYS A 237 16.68 13.26 -8.10
CA LYS A 237 16.90 11.87 -7.71
C LYS A 237 18.10 11.79 -6.76
N PHE A 238 17.97 11.01 -5.70
CA PHE A 238 19.08 10.78 -4.77
C PHE A 238 20.29 10.23 -5.52
N ASP A 239 21.44 10.81 -5.20
CA ASP A 239 22.75 10.46 -5.73
C ASP A 239 23.76 10.59 -4.61
N TYR A 240 24.60 9.57 -4.42
CA TYR A 240 25.56 9.51 -3.33
C TYR A 240 26.63 10.60 -3.44
N GLU A 241 27.19 10.81 -4.63
CA GLU A 241 28.29 11.76 -4.83
C GLU A 241 27.82 13.19 -4.63
N TYR A 242 26.59 13.49 -5.03
CA TYR A 242 26.01 14.81 -4.86
C TYR A 242 25.52 15.07 -3.43
N HIS A 243 24.71 14.17 -2.85
CA HIS A 243 24.01 14.44 -1.57
C HIS A 243 24.82 14.00 -0.35
N LEU A 244 25.59 12.92 -0.46
CA LEU A 244 26.34 12.33 0.64
C LEU A 244 27.81 12.01 0.28
N PRO A 245 28.59 12.95 -0.31
CA PRO A 245 29.96 12.69 -0.78
C PRO A 245 30.91 12.24 0.32
N SER A 246 30.64 12.63 1.57
CA SER A 246 31.47 12.33 2.73
C SER A 246 31.08 11.05 3.47
N LEU A 247 30.00 10.36 3.05
CA LEU A 247 29.56 9.13 3.71
C LEU A 247 30.44 7.96 3.26
N ASP A 248 31.00 7.21 4.20
CA ASP A 248 31.72 5.98 3.88
C ASP A 248 30.76 4.95 3.27
N LYS A 249 31.02 4.54 2.03
CA LYS A 249 30.23 3.54 1.29
C LYS A 249 30.23 2.16 1.94
N ASN A 250 31.20 1.88 2.82
CA ASN A 250 31.26 0.62 3.58
C ASN A 250 30.53 0.68 4.93
N SER A 251 30.02 1.84 5.32
CA SER A 251 29.29 2.02 6.59
C SER A 251 27.94 1.29 6.62
N GLN A 252 27.46 1.02 7.83
CA GLN A 252 26.14 0.47 8.06
C GLN A 252 25.04 1.40 7.52
N GLN A 253 25.20 2.72 7.63
CA GLN A 253 24.26 3.69 7.05
C GLN A 253 24.22 3.61 5.52
N ALA A 254 25.35 3.38 4.84
CA ALA A 254 25.37 3.18 3.39
C ALA A 254 24.61 1.90 2.99
N ARG A 255 24.74 0.82 3.77
CA ARG A 255 23.95 -0.41 3.58
C ARG A 255 22.47 -0.16 3.84
N ASP A 256 22.13 0.62 4.86
CA ASP A 256 20.75 0.97 5.18
C ASP A 256 20.09 1.80 4.07
N ILE A 257 20.85 2.71 3.43
CA ILE A 257 20.39 3.43 2.24
C ILE A 257 20.12 2.45 1.09
N GLU A 258 20.97 1.46 0.84
CA GLU A 258 20.71 0.46 -0.21
C GLU A 258 19.50 -0.42 0.09
N ARG A 259 19.31 -0.84 1.35
CA ARG A 259 18.10 -1.55 1.80
C ARG A 259 16.86 -0.70 1.59
N PHE A 260 16.94 0.59 1.93
CA PHE A 260 15.86 1.55 1.73
C PHE A 260 15.61 1.84 0.25
N ARG A 261 16.65 1.94 -0.59
CA ARG A 261 16.57 2.09 -2.05
C ARG A 261 15.80 0.93 -2.67
N TRP A 262 16.13 -0.30 -2.29
CA TRP A 262 15.42 -1.50 -2.73
C TRP A 262 13.94 -1.45 -2.31
N PHE A 263 13.66 -1.15 -1.03
CA PHE A 263 12.29 -1.00 -0.52
C PHE A 263 11.49 0.08 -1.26
N SER A 264 12.13 1.21 -1.53
CA SER A 264 11.57 2.36 -2.25
C SER A 264 11.50 2.15 -3.75
N GLN A 265 11.91 0.99 -4.27
CA GLN A 265 12.00 0.70 -5.69
C GLN A 265 12.77 1.79 -6.45
N ASP A 266 13.86 2.29 -5.87
CA ASP A 266 14.73 3.35 -6.41
C ASP A 266 14.12 4.77 -6.46
N TYR A 267 12.95 4.99 -5.85
CA TYR A 267 12.33 6.34 -5.75
C TYR A 267 12.86 7.13 -4.54
N LEU A 268 14.16 7.36 -4.53
CA LEU A 268 14.82 8.09 -3.45
C LEU A 268 14.95 9.58 -3.76
N GLY A 269 14.61 10.41 -2.78
CA GLY A 269 14.93 11.83 -2.74
C GLY A 269 15.82 12.16 -1.55
N TYR A 270 16.24 13.42 -1.43
CA TYR A 270 17.03 13.90 -0.30
C TYR A 270 16.54 15.25 0.19
N ASN A 271 16.38 15.38 1.50
CA ASN A 271 16.21 16.66 2.18
C ASN A 271 17.52 17.02 2.90
N GLU A 272 18.16 18.09 2.45
CA GLU A 272 19.44 18.59 2.97
C GLU A 272 19.34 19.10 4.41
N GLU A 273 18.26 19.79 4.77
CA GLU A 273 18.08 20.41 6.10
C GLU A 273 18.07 19.35 7.20
N ASP A 274 17.35 18.25 6.95
CA ASP A 274 17.19 17.15 7.91
C ASP A 274 18.17 16.00 7.70
N ARG A 275 19.03 16.08 6.66
CA ARG A 275 19.90 14.97 6.20
C ARG A 275 19.12 13.67 6.01
N LEU A 276 17.96 13.79 5.37
CA LEU A 276 16.95 12.75 5.29
C LEU A 276 16.90 12.17 3.88
N VAL A 277 17.16 10.88 3.73
CA VAL A 277 16.90 10.12 2.50
C VAL A 277 15.44 9.69 2.52
N THR A 278 14.68 10.04 1.48
CA THR A 278 13.21 10.00 1.49
C THR A 278 12.65 9.07 0.43
N ASP A 279 11.47 8.48 0.70
CA ASP A 279 10.68 7.76 -0.31
C ASP A 279 9.68 8.74 -0.93
N ILE A 280 9.99 9.24 -2.14
CA ILE A 280 9.17 10.28 -2.78
C ILE A 280 7.79 9.77 -3.21
N ARG A 281 7.58 8.45 -3.22
CA ARG A 281 6.29 7.84 -3.56
C ARG A 281 5.23 8.18 -2.53
N TYR A 282 5.60 8.60 -1.33
CA TYR A 282 4.70 8.75 -0.21
C TYR A 282 4.73 10.15 0.39
N SER A 283 3.63 10.86 0.21
CA SER A 283 3.37 12.18 0.78
C SER A 283 1.92 12.26 1.22
N MET A 284 1.63 13.16 2.17
CA MET A 284 0.24 13.36 2.62
C MET A 284 -0.63 13.97 1.51
N LEU A 285 -0.06 14.84 0.67
CA LEU A 285 -0.72 15.44 -0.48
C LEU A 285 -0.17 14.91 -1.80
N PRO A 286 -1.03 14.66 -2.81
CA PRO A 286 -0.62 14.04 -4.06
C PRO A 286 0.28 14.92 -4.95
N ASN A 287 0.28 16.25 -4.77
CA ASN A 287 1.13 17.18 -5.52
C ASN A 287 2.39 17.61 -4.76
N GLN A 288 2.76 16.95 -3.65
CA GLN A 288 3.91 17.35 -2.83
C GLN A 288 4.98 16.26 -2.76
N ILE A 289 6.23 16.68 -2.54
CA ILE A 289 7.39 15.80 -2.28
C ILE A 289 7.65 15.59 -0.79
N THR A 290 6.98 16.33 0.10
CA THR A 290 7.12 16.17 1.55
C THR A 290 6.85 14.73 1.97
N PRO A 291 7.86 14.00 2.46
CA PRO A 291 7.78 12.56 2.63
C PRO A 291 6.97 12.18 3.85
N MET A 292 6.31 11.03 3.80
CA MET A 292 5.71 10.42 4.99
C MET A 292 6.73 9.69 5.87
N TRP A 293 7.86 9.32 5.29
CA TRP A 293 8.93 8.59 5.96
C TRP A 293 10.26 8.69 5.20
N GLY A 294 11.33 8.36 5.92
CA GLY A 294 12.69 8.29 5.39
C GLY A 294 13.66 7.80 6.45
N ILE A 295 14.94 7.84 6.11
CA ILE A 295 16.04 7.54 7.04
C ILE A 295 16.95 8.76 7.18
N VAL A 296 17.23 9.12 8.42
CA VAL A 296 18.13 10.24 8.77
C VAL A 296 19.56 9.73 8.83
N ILE A 297 20.44 10.42 8.10
CA ILE A 297 21.85 10.08 8.00
C ILE A 297 22.67 10.97 8.92
N ASP A 298 23.40 10.35 9.85
CA ASP A 298 24.29 11.03 10.76
C ASP A 298 25.76 10.77 10.41
N LYS A 299 26.36 11.73 9.69
CA LYS A 299 27.74 11.69 9.22
C LYS A 299 28.79 11.59 10.34
N ASN A 300 28.43 11.92 11.58
CA ASN A 300 29.34 11.94 12.71
C ASN A 300 29.33 10.66 13.56
N GLN A 301 28.49 9.68 13.20
CA GLN A 301 28.41 8.43 13.95
C GLN A 301 29.46 7.41 13.51
N ASN A 302 29.67 6.40 14.37
CA ASN A 302 30.52 5.27 14.07
C ASN A 302 30.04 4.54 12.79
N VAL A 303 30.97 3.98 12.04
CA VAL A 303 30.76 3.26 10.77
C VAL A 303 29.74 2.11 10.93
N ASP A 304 29.66 1.50 12.11
CA ASP A 304 28.75 0.39 12.41
C ASP A 304 27.33 0.82 12.84
N LYS A 305 27.06 2.13 12.97
CA LYS A 305 25.75 2.62 13.42
C LYS A 305 24.73 2.65 12.28
N HIS A 306 23.51 2.19 12.59
CA HIS A 306 22.38 2.26 11.68
C HIS A 306 21.84 3.67 11.49
N ALA A 307 21.24 3.93 10.33
CA ALA A 307 20.49 5.15 10.07
C ALA A 307 19.23 5.22 10.95
N SER A 308 18.76 6.42 11.29
CA SER A 308 17.58 6.57 12.14
C SER A 308 16.30 6.61 11.31
N TRP A 309 15.31 5.78 11.65
CA TRP A 309 13.99 5.82 10.99
C TRP A 309 13.22 7.09 11.36
N TRP A 310 12.69 7.79 10.36
CA TRP A 310 11.89 9.00 10.53
C TRP A 310 10.53 8.87 9.88
N THR A 311 9.50 9.44 10.50
CA THR A 311 8.14 9.51 9.95
C THR A 311 7.49 10.87 10.20
N GLY A 312 6.82 11.41 9.19
CA GLY A 312 6.03 12.64 9.29
C GLY A 312 4.63 12.40 8.72
N ARG A 313 3.59 12.48 9.54
CA ARG A 313 2.20 12.20 9.11
C ARG A 313 1.21 13.30 9.48
N SER A 314 1.69 14.49 9.80
CA SER A 314 0.85 15.63 10.14
C SER A 314 0.23 16.24 8.89
N LEU A 315 -1.08 16.44 8.93
CA LEU A 315 -1.81 17.31 8.00
C LEU A 315 -2.33 18.49 8.81
N ASP A 316 -1.98 19.70 8.41
CA ASP A 316 -2.63 20.90 8.94
C ASP A 316 -3.93 21.22 8.18
N GLN A 317 -4.67 22.22 8.67
CA GLN A 317 -5.94 22.63 8.07
C GLN A 317 -5.76 23.16 6.63
N ASN A 318 -4.66 23.86 6.35
CA ASN A 318 -4.38 24.40 5.02
C ASN A 318 -4.13 23.28 4.01
N GLN A 319 -3.40 22.24 4.41
CA GLN A 319 -3.15 21.06 3.58
C GLN A 319 -4.44 20.27 3.34
N LEU A 320 -5.32 20.13 4.34
CA LEU A 320 -6.65 19.52 4.15
C LEU A 320 -7.51 20.30 3.15
N ASP A 321 -7.46 21.63 3.21
CA ASP A 321 -8.22 22.47 2.29
C ASP A 321 -7.63 22.46 0.88
N LEU A 322 -6.30 22.37 0.75
CA LEU A 322 -5.62 22.13 -0.51
C LEU A 322 -6.02 20.77 -1.11
N PHE A 323 -6.04 19.70 -0.30
CA PHE A 323 -6.49 18.37 -0.71
C PHE A 323 -7.92 18.41 -1.26
N LYS A 324 -8.87 19.02 -0.54
CA LYS A 324 -10.26 19.20 -0.98
C LYS A 324 -10.35 20.07 -2.25
N GLY A 325 -9.52 21.10 -2.35
CA GLY A 325 -9.42 21.97 -3.51
C GLY A 325 -9.01 21.19 -4.77
N MET A 326 -8.02 20.29 -4.65
CA MET A 326 -7.61 19.40 -5.73
C MET A 326 -8.69 18.37 -6.05
N LEU A 327 -9.28 17.72 -5.03
CA LEU A 327 -10.31 16.70 -5.22
C LEU A 327 -11.57 17.27 -5.92
N SER A 328 -11.92 18.52 -5.63
CA SER A 328 -13.02 19.22 -6.30
C SER A 328 -12.65 19.84 -7.66
N GLY A 329 -11.37 19.84 -8.03
CA GLY A 329 -10.86 20.44 -9.27
C GLY A 329 -10.63 21.94 -9.22
N LYS A 330 -10.98 22.64 -8.13
CA LYS A 330 -10.83 24.11 -7.99
C LYS A 330 -9.38 24.59 -7.99
N LYS A 331 -8.43 23.70 -7.74
CA LYS A 331 -6.98 23.98 -7.70
C LYS A 331 -6.23 23.35 -8.88
N CYS A 332 -6.95 22.88 -9.89
CA CYS A 332 -6.39 22.16 -11.02
C CYS A 332 -6.69 22.92 -12.31
N GLN A 333 -5.84 22.73 -13.30
CA GLN A 333 -5.90 23.30 -14.63
C GLN A 333 -6.28 22.20 -15.63
N ASP A 334 -6.87 22.60 -16.74
CA ASP A 334 -7.10 21.68 -17.86
C ASP A 334 -5.76 21.23 -18.46
N LEU A 335 -5.73 20.01 -18.97
CA LEU A 335 -4.56 19.37 -19.60
C LEU A 335 -4.33 19.85 -21.02
#